data_AF-A0A356M6F3-F1
#
_entry.id   AF-A0A356M6F3-F1
#
_cell.length_a   1.000
_cell.length_b   1.000
_cell.length_c   1.000
_cell.angle_alpha   90.00
_cell.angle_beta   90.00
_cell.angle_gamma   90.00
#
_symmetry.space_group_name_H-M   'P 1'
#
loop_
_entity.id
_entity.type
_entity.pdbx_description
1 polymer ?
#
loop_
_entity_poly.entity_id
_entity_poly.type
_entity_poly.pdbx_seq_one_letter_code
_entity_poly.pdbx_strand_id
1 'polypeptide(L)' 'MTLNGRPAKPSADVKPGDILDIAFGSGHSRIKILAVKETVRKDEAGELFEILIDGDALKP' A
#
# COMPACT_ATOMS: atom_id res chain seq x y z
N MET A 1 -9.43 -5.37 0.21
CA MET A 1 -8.48 -4.30 0.56
C MET A 1 -9.24 -3.08 1.06
N THR A 2 -8.62 -2.29 1.93
CA THR A 2 -9.22 -1.06 2.46
C THR A 2 -8.28 0.13 2.25
N LEU A 3 -8.85 1.29 1.92
CA LEU A 3 -8.16 2.56 1.79
C LEU A 3 -8.63 3.47 2.92
N ASN A 4 -7.71 3.93 3.77
CA ASN A 4 -8.03 4.73 4.96
C ASN A 4 -9.11 4.09 5.85
N GLY A 5 -9.09 2.76 5.98
CA GLY A 5 -10.07 1.99 6.76
C GLY A 5 -11.45 1.83 6.12
N ARG A 6 -11.63 2.28 4.87
CA ARG A 6 -12.87 2.08 4.10
C ARG A 6 -12.66 1.03 3.00
N PRO A 7 -13.64 0.15 2.72
CA PRO A 7 -13.51 -0.82 1.64
C PRO A 7 -13.34 -0.10 0.29
N ALA A 8 -12.31 -0.48 -0.47
CA ALA A 8 -11.94 0.15 -1.73
C ALA A 8 -11.82 -0.89 -2.87
N LYS A 9 -12.15 -0.46 -4.09
CA LYS A 9 -12.01 -1.27 -5.31
C LYS A 9 -10.58 -1.15 -5.87
N PRO A 10 -10.07 -2.17 -6.59
CA PRO A 10 -8.71 -2.14 -7.18
C PRO A 10 -8.43 -0.92 -8.04
N SER A 11 -9.48 -0.39 -8.69
CA SER A 11 -9.44 0.81 -9.52
C SER A 11 -9.68 2.11 -8.75
N ALA A 12 -9.64 2.10 -7.42
CA ALA A 12 -9.82 3.31 -6.63
C ALA A 12 -8.63 4.24 -6.82
N ASP A 13 -8.92 5.51 -7.06
CA ASP A 13 -7.93 6.58 -7.03
C ASP A 13 -7.31 6.69 -5.65
N VAL A 14 -5.99 6.83 -5.60
CA VAL A 14 -5.21 6.99 -4.37
C VAL A 14 -4.49 8.33 -4.40
N LYS A 15 -4.25 8.90 -3.22
CA LYS A 15 -3.53 10.16 -3.06
C LYS A 15 -2.30 9.98 -2.17
N PRO A 16 -1.27 10.83 -2.35
CA PRO A 16 -0.20 10.96 -1.37
C PRO A 16 -0.75 11.15 0.04
N GLY A 17 -0.27 10.32 0.97
CA GLY A 17 -0.71 10.29 2.37
C GLY A 17 -1.75 9.22 2.69
N ASP A 18 -2.37 8.59 1.69
CA ASP A 18 -3.34 7.52 1.92
C ASP A 18 -2.66 6.25 2.49
N ILE A 19 -3.42 5.54 3.34
CA ILE A 19 -3.02 4.26 3.91
C ILE A 19 -3.82 3.16 3.23
N LEU A 20 -3.12 2.27 2.54
CA LEU A 20 -3.68 1.11 1.87
C LEU A 20 -3.38 -0.15 2.68
N ASP A 21 -4.42 -0.88 3.04
CA ASP A 21 -4.35 -2.16 3.75
C ASP A 21 -4.76 -3.28 2.81
N ILE A 22 -3.82 -4.19 2.55
CA ILE A 22 -3.96 -5.30 1.63
C ILE A 22 -3.75 -6.60 2.41
N ALA A 23 -4.77 -7.44 2.42
CA ALA A 23 -4.65 -8.81 2.91
C ALA A 23 -4.15 -9.70 1.77
N PHE A 24 -3.05 -10.41 1.99
CA PHE A 24 -2.48 -11.38 1.06
C PHE A 24 -2.43 -12.76 1.73
N GLY A 25 -3.32 -13.67 1.31
CA GLY A 25 -3.48 -14.98 1.96
C GLY A 25 -3.88 -14.81 3.43
N SER A 26 -3.04 -15.30 4.34
CA SER A 26 -3.22 -15.14 5.79
C SER A 26 -2.53 -13.90 6.38
N GLY A 27 -1.74 -13.18 5.58
CA GLY A 27 -0.99 -11.99 6.02
C GLY A 27 -1.74 -10.68 5.75
N HIS A 28 -1.43 -9.67 6.55
CA HIS A 28 -1.93 -8.31 6.39
C HIS A 28 -0.76 -7.34 6.20
N SER A 29 -0.71 -6.70 5.04
CA SER A 29 0.30 -5.68 4.75
C SER A 29 -0.36 -4.30 4.71
N ARG A 30 0.28 -3.33 5.35
CA ARG A 30 -0.16 -1.94 5.34
C ARG A 30 0.92 -1.08 4.73
N ILE A 31 0.56 -0.33 3.71
CA ILE A 31 1.46 0.60 3.04
C ILE A 31 0.88 2.02 3.05
N LYS A 32 1.75 3.01 3.11
CA LYS A 32 1.40 4.42 2.99
C LYS A 32 1.87 4.93 1.64
N ILE A 33 0.99 5.57 0.90
CA ILE A 33 1.34 6.22 -0.37
C ILE A 33 2.10 7.51 -0.05
N LEU A 34 3.31 7.67 -0.59
CA LEU A 34 4.10 8.89 -0.48
C LEU A 34 3.93 9.78 -1.71
N ALA A 35 3.86 9.17 -2.89
CA ALA A 35 3.67 9.88 -4.15
C ALA A 35 2.96 8.98 -5.18
N VAL A 36 2.22 9.60 -6.10
CA VAL A 36 1.57 8.94 -7.23
C VAL A 36 2.13 9.58 -8.50
N LYS A 37 2.76 8.77 -9.35
CA LYS A 37 3.32 9.19 -10.64
C LYS A 37 2.82 8.25 -11.73
N GLU A 38 2.54 8.81 -12.91
CA GLU A 38 2.05 8.05 -14.05
C GLU A 38 3.16 7.19 -14.69
N THR A 39 4.39 7.70 -14.70
CA THR A 39 5.59 6.98 -15.16
C THR A 39 6.58 6.87 -14.01
N VAL A 40 7.04 5.65 -13.74
CA VAL A 40 7.93 5.33 -12.62
C VAL A 40 9.05 4.44 -13.13
N ARG A 41 10.30 4.84 -12.86
CA ARG A 41 11.45 3.97 -13.10
C ARG A 41 11.54 2.94 -11.96
N LYS A 42 12.07 1.76 -12.26
CA LYS A 42 12.24 0.69 -11.28
C LYS A 42 12.94 1.17 -10.00
N ASP A 43 13.95 2.02 -10.16
CA ASP A 43 14.77 2.53 -9.08
C ASP A 43 14.03 3.53 -8.17
N GLU A 44 13.02 4.24 -8.71
CA GLU A 44 12.21 5.23 -7.98
C GLU A 44 10.96 4.61 -7.33
N ALA A 45 10.59 3.38 -7.70
CA ALA A 45 9.34 2.77 -7.28
C ALA A 45 9.26 2.60 -5.75
N GLY A 46 10.39 2.31 -5.11
CA GLY A 46 10.48 2.18 -3.65
C GLY A 46 10.28 3.49 -2.89
N GLU A 47 10.42 4.64 -3.54
CA GLU A 47 10.22 5.95 -2.92
C GLU A 47 8.76 6.43 -2.98
N LEU A 48 7.89 5.72 -3.71
CA LEU A 48 6.50 6.10 -3.90
C LEU A 48 5.59 5.65 -2.75
N PHE A 49 6.02 4.68 -1.96
CA PHE A 49 5.26 4.15 -0.85
C PHE A 49 6.17 3.71 0.28
N GLU A 50 5.62 3.68 1.49
CA GLU A 50 6.30 3.23 2.71
C GLU A 50 5.56 2.02 3.26
N ILE A 51 6.29 0.95 3.60
CA ILE A 51 5.71 -0.23 4.24
C ILE A 51 5.60 0.05 5.73
N LEU A 52 4.38 0.14 6.24
CA LEU A 52 4.09 0.35 7.66
C LEU A 52 4.02 -0.98 8.43
N ILE A 53 3.44 -2.00 7.80
CA ILE A 53 3.33 -3.36 8.34
C ILE A 53 3.66 -4.33 7.23
N ASP A 54 4.68 -5.14 7.45
CA ASP A 54 4.99 -6.27 6.58
C ASP A 54 4.18 -7.49 7.03
N GLY A 55 3.42 -8.08 6.10
CA GLY A 55 2.53 -9.19 6.38
C GLY A 55 3.23 -10.49 6.79
N ASP A 56 4.55 -10.61 6.58
CA ASP A 56 5.34 -11.75 7.06
C ASP A 56 5.75 -11.60 8.54
N ALA A 57 5.78 -10.36 9.07
CA ALA A 57 6.10 -10.07 10.47
C ALA A 57 4.98 -10.45 11.47
N LEU A 58 3.89 -11.07 10.99
CA LEU A 58 2.78 -11.58 11.81
C LEU A 58 2.81 -13.10 12.02
N LYS A 59 3.86 -13.81 11.60
CA LYS A 59 4.08 -15.20 12.03
C LYS A 59 4.67 -15.22 13.45
N PRO A 60 4.04 -15.93 14.40
CA PRO A 60 4.65 -16.21 15.70
C PRO A 60 5.89 -17.11 15.58
#